data_AF-A0A6N7ZPU0-F1
#
_entry.id   AF-A0A6N7ZPU0-F1
#
_cell.length_a   1.000
_cell.length_b   1.000
_cell.length_c   1.000
_cell.angle_alpha   90.00
_cell.angle_beta   90.00
_cell.angle_gamma   90.00
#
_symmetry.space_group_name_H-M   'P 1'
#
loop_
_entity.id
_entity.type
_entity.pdbx_description
1 polymer ?
#
loop_
_entity_poly.entity_id
_entity_poly.type
_entity_poly.pdbx_seq_one_letter_code
_entity_poly.pdbx_strand_id
1 'polypeptide(L)' 'AKGFILLPRRWVVERTFAWFGRNRRLYKDCERTLKTAQSMLYLASINMLLRRCSRNSNL' A
#
# COMPACT_ATOMS: atom_id res chain seq x y z
N ALA A 1 -14.18 -22.04 15.49
CA ALA A 1 -13.37 -20.96 14.88
C ALA A 1 -13.50 -19.71 15.75
N LYS A 2 -12.41 -18.99 16.05
CA LYS A 2 -12.52 -17.65 16.65
C LYS A 2 -13.12 -16.72 15.58
N GLY A 3 -14.24 -16.07 15.87
CA GLY A 3 -14.95 -15.19 14.93
C GLY A 3 -14.17 -13.94 14.56
N PHE A 4 -14.83 -12.98 13.91
CA PHE A 4 -14.23 -11.68 13.59
C PHE A 4 -13.81 -10.96 14.89
N ILE A 5 -12.52 -10.69 15.03
CA ILE A 5 -11.97 -9.89 16.13
C ILE A 5 -11.81 -8.45 15.63
N LEU A 6 -12.53 -7.53 16.26
CA LEU A 6 -12.39 -6.11 15.98
C LEU A 6 -11.03 -5.63 16.49
N LEU A 7 -10.10 -5.41 15.56
CA LEU A 7 -8.79 -4.83 15.86
C LEU A 7 -8.87 -3.30 15.73
N PRO A 8 -8.56 -2.54 16.79
CA PRO A 8 -8.53 -1.09 16.68
C PRO A 8 -7.51 -0.68 15.61
N ARG A 9 -7.94 0.21 14.70
CA ARG A 9 -7.14 0.76 13.57
C ARG A 9 -6.80 -0.22 12.42
N ARG A 10 -7.44 -1.39 12.34
CA ARG A 10 -7.29 -2.33 11.21
C ARG A 10 -7.46 -1.67 9.83
N TRP A 11 -8.40 -0.73 9.73
CA TRP A 11 -8.66 0.01 8.50
C TRP A 11 -7.44 0.77 7.95
N VAL A 12 -6.50 1.17 8.80
CA VAL A 12 -5.29 1.92 8.38
C VAL A 12 -4.40 1.02 7.51
N VAL A 13 -4.22 -0.22 7.96
CA VAL A 13 -3.44 -1.23 7.25
C VAL A 13 -4.16 -1.64 5.96
N GLU A 14 -5.46 -1.94 6.05
CA GLU A 14 -6.27 -2.33 4.89
C GLU A 14 -6.31 -1.22 3.82
N ARG A 15 -6.41 0.05 4.22
CA ARG A 15 -6.34 1.20 3.31
C ARG A 15 -5.00 1.27 2.58
N THR A 16 -3.90 0.93 3.26
CA THR A 16 -2.56 0.89 2.64
C THR A 16 -2.49 -0.21 1.58
N PHE A 17 -3.02 -1.40 1.88
CA PHE A 17 -3.14 -2.48 0.91
C PHE A 17 -4.06 -2.14 -0.28
N ALA A 18 -5.17 -1.43 -0.04
CA ALA A 18 -6.04 -0.94 -1.11
C ALA A 18 -5.30 0.03 -2.07
N TRP A 19 -4.45 0.92 -1.53
CA TRP A 19 -3.60 1.80 -2.35
C TRP A 19 -2.57 1.02 -3.17
N PHE A 20 -1.95 -0.01 -2.60
CA PHE A 20 -1.06 -0.90 -3.37
C PHE A 20 -1.82 -1.68 -4.45
N GLY A 21 -3.06 -2.09 -4.19
CA GLY A 21 -3.97 -2.65 -5.19
C GLY A 21 -4.26 -1.68 -6.34
N ARG A 22 -4.48 -0.39 -6.06
CA ARG A 22 -4.68 0.66 -7.09
C ARG A 22 -3.44 0.86 -7.97
N ASN A 23 -2.25 0.67 -7.42
CA ASN A 23 -0.99 0.68 -8.19
C ASN A 23 -0.75 -0.65 -8.94
N ARG A 24 -1.70 -1.60 -8.91
CA ARG A 24 -1.64 -2.96 -9.48
C ARG A 24 -0.55 -3.86 -8.89
N ARG A 25 -0.10 -3.61 -7.65
CA ARG A 25 1.07 -4.31 -7.08
C ARG A 25 0.77 -5.29 -5.96
N LEU A 26 -0.51 -5.45 -5.59
CA LEU A 26 -0.93 -6.46 -4.61
C LEU A 26 -1.43 -7.76 -5.25
N TYR A 27 -1.55 -7.84 -6.58
CA TYR A 27 -2.20 -8.96 -7.23
C TYR A 27 -1.47 -9.41 -8.50
N LYS A 28 -1.04 -10.68 -8.46
CA LYS A 28 -0.84 -11.61 -9.58
C LYS A 28 0.27 -11.33 -10.61
N ASP A 29 0.90 -10.16 -10.62
CA ASP A 29 2.15 -9.97 -11.35
C ASP A 29 3.30 -10.40 -10.44
N CYS A 30 3.62 -11.70 -10.47
CA CYS A 30 4.85 -12.23 -9.88
C CYS A 30 6.03 -11.65 -10.65
N GLU A 31 6.42 -10.44 -10.24
CA GLU A 31 7.74 -9.87 -10.49
C GLU A 31 8.77 -11.00 -10.51
N ARG A 32 9.49 -11.11 -11.63
CA ARG A 32 10.35 -12.26 -11.95
C ARG A 32 11.38 -12.55 -10.86
N THR A 33 11.70 -11.54 -10.04
CA THR A 33 12.58 -11.62 -8.89
C THR A 33 12.01 -10.83 -7.70
N LEU A 34 12.23 -11.31 -6.47
CA LEU A 34 11.84 -10.60 -5.24
C LEU A 34 12.41 -9.18 -5.16
N LYS A 35 13.62 -8.96 -5.71
CA LYS A 35 14.27 -7.65 -5.75
C LYS A 35 13.42 -6.61 -6.49
N THR A 36 12.85 -6.99 -7.63
CA THR A 36 12.03 -6.07 -8.44
C THR A 36 10.67 -5.83 -7.78
N ALA A 37 10.08 -6.85 -7.15
CA ALA A 37 8.90 -6.70 -6.28
C ALA A 37 9.13 -5.70 -5.15
N GLN A 38 10.27 -5.81 -4.46
CA GLN A 38 10.64 -4.92 -3.37
C GLN A 38 10.83 -3.47 -3.86
N SER A 39 11.53 -3.28 -4.99
CA SER A 39 11.69 -1.96 -5.60
C SER A 39 10.34 -1.32 -5.96
N MET A 40 9.40 -2.10 -6.51
CA MET A 40 8.07 -1.60 -6.86
C MET A 40 7.23 -1.25 -5.64
N LEU A 41 7.35 -2.02 -4.55
CA LEU A 41 6.69 -1.70 -3.28
C LEU A 41 7.19 -0.36 -2.71
N TYR A 42 8.51 -0.13 -2.76
CA TYR A 42 9.09 1.16 -2.36
C TYR A 42 8.60 2.29 -3.24
N LEU A 43 8.57 2.10 -4.57
CA LEU A 43 8.10 3.13 -5.50
C LEU A 43 6.62 3.49 -5.24
N ALA A 44 5.76 2.50 -5.00
CA ALA A 44 4.36 2.74 -4.64
C ALA A 44 4.22 3.51 -3.31
N SER A 45 5.08 3.22 -2.34
CA SER A 45 5.12 3.91 -1.05
C SER A 45 5.57 5.37 -1.20
N ILE A 46 6.61 5.63 -2.01
CA ILE A 46 7.09 6.98 -2.33
C ILE A 46 5.99 7.79 -3.01
N ASN A 47 5.32 7.23 -4.02
CA ASN A 47 4.21 7.91 -4.70
C ASN A 47 3.07 8.29 -3.75
N MET A 48 2.75 7.42 -2.79
CA MET A 48 1.75 7.73 -1.77
C MET A 48 2.19 8.89 -0.88
N LEU A 49 3.46 8.91 -0.44
CA LEU A 49 4.01 9.99 0.36
C LEU A 49 4.04 11.32 -0.40
N LEU A 50 4.49 11.31 -1.66
CA LEU A 50 4.50 12.51 -2.51
C LEU A 50 3.11 13.13 -2.65
N ARG A 51 2.07 12.32 -2.86
CA ARG A 51 0.68 12.80 -2.93
C ARG A 51 0.19 13.40 -1.60
N ARG A 52 0.66 12.87 -0.47
CA ARG A 52 0.33 13.43 0.86
C ARG A 52 1.05 14.74 1.10
N CYS A 53 2.34 14.81 0.78
CA CYS A 53 3.13 16.04 0.91
C CYS A 53 2.56 17.15 0.01
N SER A 54 2.28 16.84 -1.26
CA SER A 54 1.66 17.79 -2.19
C SER A 54 0.28 18.27 -1.69
N ARG A 55 -0.54 17.39 -1.11
CA ARG A 55 -1.81 17.82 -0.51
C ARG A 55 -1.62 18.76 0.68
N ASN A 56 -0.61 18.51 1.52
CA ASN A 56 -0.33 19.33 2.70
C ASN A 56 0.35 20.66 2.37
N SER A 57 1.08 20.76 1.25
CA SER A 57 1.75 21.99 0.81
C SER A 57 0.81 22.98 0.11
N ASN A 58 -0.45 22.61 -0.13
CA ASN A 58 -1.50 23.50 -0.67
C ASN A 58 -2.30 24.19 0.46
N LEU A 59 -1.74 24.26 1.67
CA LEU A 59 -2.18 25.04 2.82
C LEU A 59 -1.18 26.18 3.02
#